data_AF-A0A812DI61-F1
#
_entry.id   AF-A0A812DI61-F1
#
_cell.length_a   1.000
_cell.length_b   1.000
_cell.length_c   1.000
_cell.angle_alpha   90.00
_cell.angle_beta   90.00
_cell.angle_gamma   90.00
#
_symmetry.space_group_name_H-M   'P 1'
#
loop_
_entity.id
_entity.type
_entity.pdbx_description
1 polymer ?
#
loop_
_entity_poly.entity_id
_entity_poly.type
_entity_poly.pdbx_seq_one_letter_code
_entity_poly.pdbx_strand_id
1 'polypeptide(L)'
;MRLSSCRKLINSQTHSLATQILSSSSCGYDVIVVGGGHAGTEAAHAAARMGTNTLLITHKINTIGAMSCNPSFGGIGKGHLMKEIDALDGLCGRACDETGVQYRMLNTKKGPAVWGPRAQIDRALYKSFIQQELLNLPFLTIMESPVEDLLLKEAMKPDHKLMQQECYGVILGNGQKIFGKSVVLTTGTFLHGCITIGLKSRPAGRVGDEPAIGLAKSLENAGFKMGRLKTGTPPRLDGGTIDYTKMTVQLGDNPPKPFSFLNKNVWIKSEDQLPCHITYTNEKVAKIAMDTLHLNKHVREEISGPR
;
A
#
# COMPACT_ATOMS: atom_id res chain seq x y z
N MET A 1 -22.68 -8.94 -15.11
CA MET A 1 -23.10 -7.86 -16.03
C MET A 1 -23.14 -6.45 -15.40
N ARG A 2 -23.24 -6.30 -14.06
CA ARG A 2 -23.23 -4.95 -13.41
C ARG A 2 -21.85 -4.40 -13.02
N LEU A 3 -20.87 -5.26 -12.72
CA LEU A 3 -19.47 -4.83 -12.49
C LEU A 3 -18.83 -4.12 -13.70
N SER A 4 -19.23 -4.50 -14.92
CA SER A 4 -18.80 -3.84 -16.16
C SER A 4 -19.46 -2.48 -16.39
N SER A 5 -20.64 -2.24 -15.79
CA SER A 5 -21.37 -0.97 -15.96
C SER A 5 -20.83 0.12 -15.03
N CYS A 6 -20.41 -0.22 -13.80
CA CYS A 6 -19.71 0.72 -12.92
C CYS A 6 -18.33 1.13 -13.49
N ARG A 7 -17.63 0.22 -14.18
CA ARG A 7 -16.37 0.55 -14.88
C ARG A 7 -16.53 1.63 -15.96
N LYS A 8 -17.72 1.78 -16.56
CA LYS A 8 -17.97 2.79 -17.61
C LYS A 8 -18.32 4.17 -17.03
N LEU A 9 -18.93 4.24 -15.86
CA LEU A 9 -19.28 5.52 -15.21
C LEU A 9 -18.06 6.25 -14.60
N ILE A 10 -17.00 5.52 -14.26
CA ILE A 10 -15.77 6.09 -13.68
C ILE A 10 -14.81 6.60 -14.78
N ASN A 11 -14.85 6.00 -15.98
CA ASN A 11 -13.93 6.36 -17.06
C ASN A 11 -14.27 7.70 -17.75
N SER A 12 -15.49 8.23 -17.65
CA SER A 12 -15.89 9.46 -18.37
C SER A 12 -15.44 10.77 -17.70
N GLN A 13 -14.94 10.73 -16.47
CA GLN A 13 -14.45 11.92 -15.76
C GLN A 13 -12.92 12.10 -15.78
N THR A 14 -12.19 11.20 -16.45
CA THR A 14 -10.71 11.17 -16.41
C THR A 14 -10.00 12.11 -17.41
N HIS A 15 -10.73 12.98 -18.13
CA HIS A 15 -10.17 13.76 -19.25
C HIS A 15 -10.20 15.30 -19.10
N SER A 16 -10.35 15.88 -17.91
CA SER A 16 -10.46 17.36 -17.79
C SER A 16 -9.74 18.05 -16.62
N LEU A 17 -8.80 17.40 -15.92
CA LEU A 17 -8.00 18.10 -14.89
C LEU A 17 -6.51 17.97 -15.18
N ALA A 18 -6.09 18.75 -16.17
CA ALA A 18 -4.70 19.02 -16.45
C ALA A 18 -4.04 19.65 -15.22
N THR A 19 -2.99 18.99 -14.75
CA THR A 19 -1.73 19.57 -14.24
C THR A 19 -1.86 20.96 -13.60
N GLN A 20 -2.00 21.02 -12.27
CA GLN A 20 -1.57 22.21 -11.53
C GLN A 20 -0.05 22.30 -11.64
N ILE A 21 0.40 22.95 -12.71
CA ILE A 21 1.79 23.26 -13.00
C ILE A 21 2.26 24.29 -11.97
N LEU A 22 3.28 23.88 -11.21
CA LEU A 22 4.25 24.66 -10.44
C LEU A 22 4.15 26.18 -10.63
N SER A 23 3.41 26.85 -9.74
CA SER A 23 3.72 28.25 -9.42
C SER A 23 4.75 28.23 -8.29
N SER A 24 5.98 28.58 -8.65
CA SER A 24 7.07 28.89 -7.74
C SER A 24 6.68 30.07 -6.88
N SER A 25 6.05 29.81 -5.75
CA SER A 25 6.10 30.71 -4.60
C SER A 25 7.11 30.13 -3.62
N SER A 26 7.92 31.01 -3.05
CA SER A 26 9.03 30.78 -2.13
C SER A 26 8.63 30.18 -0.77
N CYS A 27 7.57 29.37 -0.73
CA CYS A 27 7.04 28.75 0.47
C CYS A 27 7.23 27.23 0.34
N GLY A 28 8.15 26.66 1.12
CA GLY A 28 8.34 25.21 1.18
C GLY A 28 7.10 24.47 1.65
N TYR A 29 7.08 23.15 1.47
CA TYR A 29 5.98 22.32 1.98
C TYR A 29 6.07 22.19 3.50
N ASP A 30 4.94 22.04 4.17
CA ASP A 30 4.95 21.70 5.59
C ASP A 30 5.33 20.23 5.78
N VAL A 31 4.74 19.35 4.98
CA VAL A 31 4.98 17.89 5.03
C VAL A 31 5.28 17.36 3.64
N ILE A 32 6.37 16.62 3.50
CA ILE A 32 6.70 15.86 2.30
C ILE A 32 6.54 14.38 2.61
N VAL A 33 5.66 13.68 1.90
CA VAL A 33 5.46 12.23 2.00
C VAL A 33 6.12 11.56 0.80
N VAL A 34 7.04 10.63 1.06
CA VAL A 34 7.76 9.89 0.01
C VAL A 34 7.18 8.47 -0.09
N GLY A 35 6.52 8.20 -1.22
CA GLY A 35 5.94 6.90 -1.58
C GLY A 35 4.40 6.88 -1.55
N GLY A 36 3.76 6.56 -2.68
CA GLY A 36 2.30 6.46 -2.80
C GLY A 36 1.68 5.12 -2.36
N GLY A 37 2.32 4.40 -1.43
CA GLY A 37 1.79 3.13 -0.89
C GLY A 37 0.73 3.36 0.19
N HIS A 38 0.15 2.30 0.75
CA HIS A 38 -0.92 2.40 1.76
C HIS A 38 -0.58 3.30 2.96
N ALA A 39 0.66 3.27 3.44
CA ALA A 39 1.10 4.14 4.53
C ALA A 39 1.21 5.61 4.06
N GLY A 40 1.77 5.85 2.87
CA GLY A 40 1.93 7.19 2.33
C GLY A 40 0.61 7.84 1.94
N THR A 41 -0.37 7.06 1.48
CA THR A 41 -1.72 7.57 1.18
C THR A 41 -2.44 8.04 2.44
N GLU A 42 -2.35 7.28 3.54
CA GLU A 42 -2.92 7.71 4.84
C GLU A 42 -2.14 8.89 5.43
N ALA A 43 -0.81 8.89 5.35
CA ALA A 43 0.02 9.99 5.86
C ALA A 43 -0.24 11.31 5.11
N ALA A 44 -0.31 11.25 3.78
CA ALA A 44 -0.61 12.42 2.95
C ALA A 44 -2.04 12.93 3.19
N HIS A 45 -3.01 12.02 3.30
CA HIS A 45 -4.39 12.36 3.62
C HIS A 45 -4.50 13.05 4.98
N ALA A 46 -3.89 12.47 6.02
CA ALA A 46 -3.91 13.03 7.37
C ALA A 46 -3.25 14.42 7.44
N ALA A 47 -2.06 14.58 6.85
CA ALA A 47 -1.35 15.86 6.85
C ALA A 47 -2.13 16.97 6.13
N ALA A 48 -2.69 16.67 4.96
CA ALA A 48 -3.48 17.64 4.20
C ALA A 48 -4.81 17.96 4.89
N ARG A 49 -5.47 16.98 5.52
CA ARG A 49 -6.69 17.20 6.33
C ARG A 49 -6.46 18.10 7.55
N MET A 50 -5.24 18.09 8.09
CA MET A 50 -4.83 19.03 9.14
C MET A 50 -4.58 20.47 8.64
N GLY A 51 -4.79 20.74 7.35
CA GLY A 51 -4.63 22.07 6.74
C GLY A 51 -3.18 22.43 6.40
N THR A 52 -2.28 21.44 6.34
CA THR A 52 -0.86 21.66 6.03
C THR A 52 -0.60 21.53 4.54
N ASN A 53 0.28 22.38 3.99
CA ASN A 53 0.68 22.29 2.59
C ASN A 53 1.54 21.03 2.38
N THR A 54 0.93 19.98 1.84
CA THR A 54 1.49 18.63 1.79
C THR A 54 1.90 18.27 0.37
N LEU A 55 3.08 17.68 0.20
CA LEU A 55 3.53 17.10 -1.05
C LEU A 55 3.63 15.58 -0.93
N LEU A 56 2.91 14.83 -1.75
CA LEU A 56 3.12 13.39 -1.95
C LEU A 56 3.98 13.16 -3.19
N ILE A 57 5.19 12.64 -3.01
CA ILE A 57 6.10 12.27 -4.09
C ILE A 57 6.06 10.75 -4.28
N THR A 58 5.87 10.30 -5.52
CA THR A 58 5.87 8.87 -5.86
C THR A 58 6.53 8.63 -7.21
N HIS A 59 7.11 7.46 -7.43
CA HIS A 59 7.72 7.13 -8.73
C HIS A 59 6.73 7.14 -9.88
N LYS A 60 5.48 6.70 -9.62
CA LYS A 60 4.41 6.59 -10.60
C LYS A 60 3.07 6.91 -9.96
N ILE A 61 2.40 7.98 -10.38
CA ILE A 61 1.08 8.40 -9.88
C ILE A 61 0.04 7.30 -10.11
N ASN A 62 0.10 6.63 -11.26
CA ASN A 62 -0.83 5.56 -11.63
C ASN A 62 -0.75 4.30 -10.74
N THR A 63 0.26 4.20 -9.87
CA THR A 63 0.45 3.11 -8.89
C THR A 63 0.06 3.48 -7.46
N ILE A 64 -0.35 4.73 -7.21
CA ILE A 64 -0.88 5.14 -5.90
C ILE A 64 -2.04 4.23 -5.51
N GLY A 65 -2.01 3.69 -4.28
CA GLY A 65 -3.03 2.74 -3.80
C GLY A 65 -2.94 1.34 -4.40
N ALA A 66 -1.86 0.98 -5.11
CA ALA A 66 -1.73 -0.36 -5.70
C ALA A 66 -1.51 -1.46 -4.63
N MET A 67 -2.38 -2.48 -4.65
CA MET A 67 -2.25 -3.68 -3.82
C MET A 67 -1.32 -4.72 -4.47
N SER A 68 -0.13 -4.89 -3.90
CA SER A 68 0.90 -5.81 -4.43
C SER A 68 0.68 -7.28 -4.04
N CYS A 69 0.21 -7.55 -2.82
CA CYS A 69 0.08 -8.91 -2.28
C CYS A 69 -1.34 -9.47 -2.42
N ASN A 70 -2.03 -9.76 -1.32
CA ASN A 70 -3.38 -10.33 -1.31
C ASN A 70 -4.43 -9.25 -1.67
N PRO A 71 -5.43 -9.54 -2.52
CA PRO A 71 -6.52 -8.60 -2.79
C PRO A 71 -7.56 -8.61 -1.66
N SER A 72 -7.12 -8.33 -0.43
CA SER A 72 -7.99 -8.34 0.74
C SER A 72 -7.53 -7.35 1.79
N PHE A 73 -8.49 -6.75 2.48
CA PHE A 73 -8.28 -5.95 3.69
C PHE A 73 -8.88 -6.64 4.92
N GLY A 74 -8.37 -6.25 6.10
CA GLY A 74 -8.80 -6.79 7.37
C GLY A 74 -8.30 -8.20 7.68
N GLY A 75 -9.05 -8.92 8.50
CA GLY A 75 -8.63 -10.14 9.20
C GLY A 75 -8.74 -9.95 10.71
N ILE A 76 -8.26 -10.92 11.50
CA ILE A 76 -8.41 -10.88 12.98
C ILE A 76 -7.74 -9.62 13.55
N GLY A 77 -6.41 -9.50 13.46
CA GLY A 77 -5.71 -8.29 13.96
C GLY A 77 -5.87 -7.08 13.04
N LYS A 78 -5.70 -7.28 11.73
CA LYS A 78 -5.76 -6.20 10.73
C LYS A 78 -7.13 -5.51 10.69
N GLY A 79 -8.22 -6.23 10.96
CA GLY A 79 -9.56 -5.66 10.98
C GLY A 79 -9.75 -4.66 12.13
N HIS A 80 -9.16 -4.91 13.30
CA HIS A 80 -9.17 -3.97 14.42
C HIS A 80 -8.37 -2.70 14.07
N LEU A 81 -7.14 -2.86 13.58
CA LEU A 81 -6.31 -1.71 13.16
C LEU A 81 -7.01 -0.85 12.11
N MET A 82 -7.74 -1.47 11.17
CA MET A 82 -8.50 -0.71 10.18
C MET A 82 -9.68 0.06 10.79
N LYS A 83 -10.35 -0.49 11.80
CA LYS A 83 -11.40 0.23 12.54
C LYS A 83 -10.81 1.41 13.30
N GLU A 84 -9.62 1.26 13.89
CA GLU A 84 -8.92 2.36 14.55
C GLU A 84 -8.50 3.46 13.58
N ILE A 85 -7.95 3.09 12.41
CA ILE A 85 -7.61 4.04 11.35
C ILE A 85 -8.87 4.80 10.88
N ASP A 86 -9.97 4.10 10.68
CA ASP A 86 -11.24 4.72 10.28
C ASP A 86 -11.81 5.65 11.37
N ALA A 87 -11.70 5.30 12.65
CA ALA A 87 -12.09 6.17 13.76
C ALA A 87 -11.25 7.46 13.82
N LEU A 88 -10.03 7.43 13.27
CA LEU A 88 -9.15 8.59 13.08
C LEU A 88 -9.33 9.26 11.70
N ASP A 89 -10.45 9.00 11.02
CA ASP A 89 -10.81 9.56 9.71
C ASP A 89 -9.87 9.15 8.56
N GLY A 90 -9.23 7.98 8.68
CA GLY A 90 -8.42 7.39 7.61
C GLY A 90 -9.23 6.91 6.41
N LEU A 91 -8.54 6.63 5.30
CA LEU A 91 -9.15 6.26 4.02
C LEU A 91 -9.49 4.76 3.95
N CYS A 92 -8.72 3.88 4.59
CA CYS A 92 -8.78 2.45 4.31
C CYS A 92 -10.14 1.81 4.65
N GLY A 93 -10.85 2.28 5.68
CA GLY A 93 -12.18 1.80 6.04
C GLY A 93 -13.21 2.14 4.96
N ARG A 94 -13.31 3.43 4.59
CA ARG A 94 -14.16 3.92 3.51
C ARG A 94 -13.85 3.25 2.16
N ALA A 95 -12.57 3.14 1.82
CA ALA A 95 -12.13 2.46 0.60
C ALA A 95 -12.59 1.00 0.55
N CYS A 96 -12.57 0.29 1.67
CA CYS A 96 -13.05 -1.10 1.71
C CYS A 96 -14.56 -1.19 1.48
N ASP A 97 -15.33 -0.23 1.98
CA ASP A 97 -16.79 -0.22 1.84
C ASP A 97 -17.26 0.13 0.43
N GLU A 98 -16.44 0.82 -0.36
CA GLU A 98 -16.75 1.21 -1.75
C GLU A 98 -16.17 0.26 -2.81
N THR A 99 -15.24 -0.61 -2.42
CA THR A 99 -14.45 -1.39 -3.40
C THR A 99 -14.37 -2.89 -3.08
N GLY A 100 -14.95 -3.30 -1.96
CA GLY A 100 -15.00 -4.71 -1.55
C GLY A 100 -16.00 -5.52 -2.37
N VAL A 101 -15.58 -6.71 -2.79
CA VAL A 101 -16.40 -7.65 -3.58
C VAL A 101 -16.92 -8.82 -2.75
N GLN A 102 -16.44 -8.97 -1.52
CA GLN A 102 -16.92 -9.95 -0.54
C GLN A 102 -16.54 -9.48 0.87
N TYR A 103 -17.47 -9.54 1.83
CA TYR A 103 -17.25 -9.14 3.23
C TYR A 103 -17.56 -10.30 4.16
N ARG A 104 -16.73 -10.48 5.20
CA ARG A 104 -16.91 -11.50 6.23
C ARG A 104 -16.43 -11.00 7.57
N MET A 105 -17.15 -11.37 8.62
CA MET A 105 -16.72 -11.25 10.00
C MET A 105 -16.07 -12.57 10.44
N LEU A 106 -14.78 -12.54 10.75
CA LEU A 106 -14.05 -13.71 11.24
C LEU A 106 -14.32 -13.93 12.73
N ASN A 107 -14.21 -15.19 13.18
CA ASN A 107 -14.35 -15.59 14.59
C ASN A 107 -15.68 -15.24 15.25
N THR A 108 -16.78 -15.15 14.49
CA THR A 108 -18.11 -14.80 15.02
C THR A 108 -18.59 -15.69 16.17
N LYS A 109 -18.18 -16.96 16.18
CA LYS A 109 -18.51 -17.94 17.23
C LYS A 109 -17.74 -17.78 18.55
N LYS A 110 -16.71 -16.92 18.61
CA LYS A 110 -15.78 -16.81 19.76
C LYS A 110 -15.97 -15.54 20.59
N GLY A 111 -17.10 -14.85 20.42
CA GLY A 111 -17.42 -13.59 21.10
C GLY A 111 -16.83 -12.34 20.43
N PRO A 112 -17.41 -11.16 20.67
CA PRO A 112 -17.14 -9.94 19.90
C PRO A 112 -15.71 -9.41 20.02
N ALA A 113 -15.03 -9.65 21.15
CA ALA A 113 -13.66 -9.18 21.39
C ALA A 113 -12.62 -9.75 20.41
N VAL A 114 -12.93 -10.84 19.71
CA VAL A 114 -12.01 -11.48 18.75
C VAL A 114 -12.55 -11.46 17.32
N TRP A 115 -13.62 -10.70 17.08
CA TRP A 115 -14.20 -10.56 15.75
C TRP A 115 -13.27 -9.75 14.84
N GLY A 116 -13.02 -10.27 13.64
CA GLY A 116 -12.13 -9.61 12.68
C GLY A 116 -12.84 -9.31 11.37
N PRO A 117 -13.20 -8.04 11.07
CA PRO A 117 -13.77 -7.70 9.77
C PRO A 117 -12.74 -7.98 8.68
N ARG A 118 -13.17 -8.62 7.59
CA ARG A 118 -12.34 -8.98 6.44
C ARG A 118 -13.12 -8.75 5.14
N ALA A 119 -12.48 -8.15 4.16
CA ALA A 119 -13.04 -8.00 2.81
C ALA A 119 -12.07 -8.49 1.74
N GLN A 120 -12.60 -9.11 0.69
CA GLN A 120 -11.92 -9.23 -0.60
C GLN A 120 -12.20 -7.96 -1.41
N ILE A 121 -11.21 -7.49 -2.16
CA ILE A 121 -11.19 -6.13 -2.69
C ILE A 121 -10.89 -6.18 -4.19
N ASP A 122 -11.68 -5.48 -4.99
CA ASP A 122 -11.32 -5.27 -6.39
C ASP A 122 -10.12 -4.31 -6.45
N ARG A 123 -9.00 -4.79 -6.97
CA ARG A 123 -7.73 -4.03 -7.07
C ARG A 123 -7.88 -2.74 -7.87
N ALA A 124 -8.66 -2.77 -8.95
CA ALA A 124 -8.82 -1.62 -9.82
C ALA A 124 -9.72 -0.58 -9.16
N LEU A 125 -10.83 -1.01 -8.55
CA LEU A 125 -11.73 -0.11 -7.81
C LEU A 125 -11.01 0.54 -6.63
N TYR A 126 -10.28 -0.25 -5.83
CA TYR A 126 -9.51 0.27 -4.69
C TYR A 126 -8.49 1.34 -5.12
N LYS A 127 -7.72 1.03 -6.17
CA LYS A 127 -6.73 1.97 -6.71
C LYS A 127 -7.39 3.26 -7.19
N SER A 128 -8.50 3.15 -7.93
CA SER A 128 -9.25 4.29 -8.44
C SER A 128 -9.82 5.15 -7.31
N PHE A 129 -10.41 4.52 -6.29
CA PHE A 129 -10.97 5.22 -5.12
C PHE A 129 -9.89 6.05 -4.40
N ILE A 130 -8.74 5.43 -4.07
CA ILE A 130 -7.65 6.13 -3.39
C ILE A 130 -7.10 7.28 -4.24
N GLN A 131 -6.92 7.07 -5.54
CA GLN A 131 -6.46 8.13 -6.44
C GLN A 131 -7.45 9.29 -6.50
N GLN A 132 -8.75 9.00 -6.59
CA GLN A 132 -9.79 10.02 -6.60
C GLN A 132 -9.83 10.80 -5.29
N GLU A 133 -9.78 10.14 -4.14
CA GLU A 133 -9.78 10.82 -2.83
C GLU A 133 -8.59 11.77 -2.70
N LEU A 134 -7.38 11.33 -3.08
CA LEU A 134 -6.18 12.16 -2.94
C LEU A 134 -6.10 13.29 -3.97
N LEU A 135 -6.50 13.06 -5.23
CA LEU A 135 -6.46 14.09 -6.27
C LEU A 135 -7.45 15.24 -6.01
N ASN A 136 -8.53 14.98 -5.28
CA ASN A 136 -9.52 15.98 -4.91
C ASN A 136 -9.29 16.58 -3.52
N LEU A 137 -8.23 16.17 -2.81
CA LEU A 137 -7.97 16.62 -1.45
C LEU A 137 -7.31 18.01 -1.43
N PRO A 138 -7.92 19.02 -0.79
CA PRO A 138 -7.29 20.33 -0.63
C PRO A 138 -5.95 20.24 0.11
N PHE A 139 -5.05 21.17 -0.18
CA PHE A 139 -3.70 21.25 0.42
C PHE A 139 -2.75 20.08 0.09
N LEU A 140 -3.16 19.12 -0.73
CA LEU A 140 -2.30 18.03 -1.20
C LEU A 140 -1.85 18.27 -2.65
N THR A 141 -0.54 18.37 -2.85
CA THR A 141 0.07 18.29 -4.18
C THR A 141 0.63 16.88 -4.39
N ILE A 142 0.45 16.30 -5.58
CA ILE A 142 1.04 15.00 -5.94
C ILE A 142 2.06 15.21 -7.05
N MET A 143 3.26 14.63 -6.89
CA MET A 143 4.35 14.73 -7.85
C MET A 143 4.88 13.36 -8.24
N GLU A 144 5.04 13.15 -9.54
CA GLU A 144 5.71 11.97 -10.09
C GLU A 144 7.22 12.22 -10.18
N SER A 145 7.99 11.65 -9.25
CA SER A 145 9.45 11.70 -9.29
C SER A 145 10.06 10.63 -8.37
N PRO A 146 11.22 10.06 -8.71
CA PRO A 146 12.05 9.38 -7.72
C PRO A 146 12.61 10.41 -6.71
N VAL A 147 12.76 9.97 -5.46
CA VAL A 147 13.49 10.70 -4.41
C VAL A 147 14.79 9.95 -4.15
N GLU A 148 15.92 10.62 -4.34
CA GLU A 148 17.25 10.02 -4.28
C GLU A 148 18.05 10.43 -3.04
N ASP A 149 17.71 11.55 -2.38
CA ASP A 149 18.45 11.98 -1.18
C ASP A 149 17.58 12.82 -0.23
N LEU A 150 18.08 13.03 0.99
CA LEU A 150 17.51 13.90 2.01
C LEU A 150 18.36 15.17 2.15
N LEU A 151 17.71 16.30 2.34
CA LEU A 151 18.38 17.54 2.73
C LEU A 151 18.51 17.55 4.24
N LEU A 152 19.75 17.44 4.75
CA LEU A 152 20.08 17.38 6.17
C LEU A 152 21.00 18.56 6.55
N LYS A 153 20.74 19.19 7.69
CA LYS A 153 21.58 20.25 8.27
C LYS A 153 21.85 19.96 9.74
N GLU A 154 22.87 20.57 10.32
CA GLU A 154 23.12 20.45 11.76
C GLU A 154 21.97 21.06 12.57
N ALA A 155 21.54 20.37 13.62
CA ALA A 155 20.46 20.85 14.47
C ALA A 155 20.96 21.91 15.46
N MET A 156 20.38 23.11 15.43
CA MET A 156 20.68 24.17 16.40
C MET A 156 19.86 23.98 17.69
N LYS A 157 20.20 23.00 18.54
CA LYS A 157 19.60 22.89 19.88
C LYS A 157 20.68 22.82 20.97
N PRO A 158 20.78 23.83 21.86
CA PRO A 158 21.85 23.90 22.86
C PRO A 158 21.77 22.87 24.00
N ASP A 159 20.61 22.27 24.29
CA ASP A 159 20.39 21.65 25.61
C ASP A 159 20.01 20.17 25.69
N HIS A 160 19.77 19.45 24.60
CA HIS A 160 19.43 18.02 24.72
C HIS A 160 20.04 17.12 23.64
N LYS A 161 20.93 16.25 24.10
CA LYS A 161 21.51 15.08 23.42
C LYS A 161 20.43 14.19 22.80
N LEU A 162 20.14 14.33 21.50
CA LEU A 162 19.58 13.23 20.67
C LEU A 162 19.52 13.54 19.16
N MET A 163 19.46 14.81 18.74
CA MET A 163 19.35 15.18 17.32
C MET A 163 20.66 15.77 16.81
N GLN A 164 21.42 15.01 16.01
CA GLN A 164 22.64 15.50 15.36
C GLN A 164 22.34 16.25 14.04
N GLN A 165 21.25 15.89 13.37
CA GLN A 165 20.86 16.44 12.07
C GLN A 165 19.35 16.68 12.00
N GLU A 166 18.94 17.74 11.32
CA GLU A 166 17.55 18.10 11.01
C GLU A 166 17.31 17.92 9.51
N CYS A 167 16.25 17.20 9.15
CA CYS A 167 15.82 17.06 7.76
C CYS A 167 14.90 18.22 7.37
N TYR A 168 15.22 18.90 6.27
CA TYR A 168 14.49 20.09 5.80
C TYR A 168 14.08 20.00 4.32
N GLY A 169 14.01 18.79 3.78
CA GLY A 169 13.57 18.53 2.42
C GLY A 169 14.17 17.28 1.80
N VAL A 170 13.99 17.15 0.49
CA VAL A 170 14.44 16.01 -0.31
C VAL A 170 15.11 16.46 -1.61
N ILE A 171 15.91 15.58 -2.19
CA ILE A 171 16.49 15.74 -3.53
C ILE A 171 15.85 14.72 -4.46
N LEU A 172 15.30 15.20 -5.57
CA LEU A 172 14.70 14.38 -6.62
C LEU A 172 15.78 13.73 -7.50
N GLY A 173 15.42 12.71 -8.27
CA GLY A 173 16.38 12.05 -9.17
C GLY A 173 16.94 12.92 -10.30
N ASN A 174 16.31 14.05 -10.61
CA ASN A 174 16.84 15.07 -11.53
C ASN A 174 17.77 16.10 -10.82
N GLY A 175 18.06 15.92 -9.53
CA GLY A 175 18.87 16.84 -8.72
C GLY A 175 18.11 18.04 -8.16
N GLN A 176 16.83 18.22 -8.48
CA GLN A 176 16.02 19.30 -7.94
C GLN A 176 15.82 19.14 -6.42
N LYS A 177 15.99 20.24 -5.70
CA LYS A 177 15.77 20.31 -4.25
C LYS A 177 14.34 20.75 -3.96
N ILE A 178 13.65 19.99 -3.12
CA ILE A 178 12.32 20.33 -2.62
C ILE A 178 12.42 20.52 -1.11
N PHE A 179 12.10 21.72 -0.64
CA PHE A 179 12.18 22.07 0.78
C PHE A 179 10.88 21.74 1.50
N GLY A 180 11.00 21.25 2.73
CA GLY A 180 9.85 21.11 3.61
C GLY A 180 10.23 21.00 5.08
N LYS A 181 9.26 21.23 5.97
CA LYS A 181 9.50 21.24 7.43
C LYS A 181 9.60 19.83 8.02
N SER A 182 8.99 18.84 7.37
CA SER A 182 9.01 17.45 7.81
C SER A 182 8.92 16.49 6.63
N VAL A 183 9.55 15.32 6.74
CA VAL A 183 9.57 14.29 5.71
C VAL A 183 9.09 12.96 6.30
N VAL A 184 8.11 12.33 5.66
CA VAL A 184 7.57 11.01 6.01
C VAL A 184 7.98 10.00 4.94
N LEU A 185 8.82 9.04 5.31
CA LEU A 185 9.30 8.01 4.39
C LEU A 185 8.41 6.76 4.42
N THR A 186 7.80 6.44 3.28
CA THR A 186 6.91 5.26 3.11
C THR A 186 7.31 4.45 1.88
N THR A 187 8.61 4.17 1.77
CA THR A 187 9.28 3.56 0.61
C THR A 187 8.85 2.12 0.32
N GLY A 188 8.09 1.48 1.21
CA GLY A 188 7.56 0.13 0.99
C GLY A 188 8.68 -0.89 0.73
N THR A 189 8.58 -1.62 -0.38
CA THR A 189 9.56 -2.65 -0.77
C THR A 189 10.67 -2.12 -1.69
N PHE A 190 10.77 -0.79 -1.88
CA PHE A 190 11.65 -0.20 -2.89
C PHE A 190 13.08 0.02 -2.39
N LEU A 191 13.25 0.35 -1.11
CA LEU A 191 14.57 0.63 -0.52
C LEU A 191 15.49 -0.60 -0.57
N HIS A 192 16.57 -0.55 -1.35
CA HIS A 192 17.43 -1.71 -1.67
C HIS A 192 16.63 -2.98 -2.06
N GLY A 193 15.52 -2.77 -2.79
CA GLY A 193 14.62 -3.82 -3.21
C GLY A 193 15.31 -4.84 -4.11
N CYS A 194 15.02 -6.13 -3.89
CA CYS A 194 15.51 -7.22 -4.73
C CYS A 194 14.42 -8.29 -4.86
N ILE A 195 14.11 -8.67 -6.10
CA ILE A 195 13.20 -9.77 -6.41
C ILE A 195 14.01 -11.03 -6.61
N THR A 196 13.55 -12.15 -6.02
CA THR A 196 14.14 -13.48 -6.20
C THR A 196 13.08 -14.44 -6.72
N ILE A 197 13.38 -15.13 -7.81
CA ILE A 197 12.54 -16.16 -8.42
C ILE A 197 13.42 -17.39 -8.67
N GLY A 198 13.18 -18.46 -7.92
CA GLY A 198 14.04 -19.64 -7.90
C GLY A 198 15.46 -19.25 -7.49
N LEU A 199 16.42 -19.49 -8.39
CA LEU A 199 17.84 -19.16 -8.22
C LEU A 199 18.22 -17.76 -8.71
N LYS A 200 17.34 -17.11 -9.47
CA LYS A 200 17.61 -15.80 -10.07
C LYS A 200 17.20 -14.69 -9.11
N SER A 201 18.07 -13.70 -8.94
CA SER A 201 17.78 -12.49 -8.18
C SER A 201 18.08 -11.26 -9.06
N ARG A 202 17.28 -10.21 -8.92
CA ARG A 202 17.51 -8.94 -9.61
C ARG A 202 17.10 -7.75 -8.72
N PRO A 203 17.81 -6.62 -8.78
CA PRO A 203 17.37 -5.39 -8.13
C PRO A 203 16.00 -4.97 -8.66
N ALA A 204 15.07 -4.64 -7.75
CA ALA A 204 13.73 -4.13 -8.06
C ALA A 204 12.93 -3.87 -6.79
N GLY A 205 12.15 -2.79 -6.77
CA GLY A 205 11.18 -2.54 -5.70
C GLY A 205 9.93 -3.41 -5.83
N ARG A 206 9.41 -3.53 -7.06
CA ARG A 206 8.30 -4.40 -7.46
C ARG A 206 8.54 -4.91 -8.88
N VAL A 207 7.71 -5.84 -9.36
CA VAL A 207 7.82 -6.34 -10.74
C VAL A 207 7.59 -5.19 -11.71
N GLY A 208 8.62 -4.82 -12.48
CA GLY A 208 8.58 -3.70 -13.43
C GLY A 208 8.97 -2.32 -12.85
N ASP A 209 9.40 -2.27 -11.58
CA ASP A 209 9.84 -1.04 -10.92
C ASP A 209 11.29 -1.16 -10.42
N GLU A 210 12.07 -0.10 -10.64
CA GLU A 210 13.43 0.03 -10.15
C GLU A 210 13.49 0.18 -8.62
N PRO A 211 14.58 -0.25 -7.96
CA PRO A 211 14.78 -0.04 -6.53
C PRO A 211 15.19 1.41 -6.22
N ALA A 212 14.93 1.86 -4.99
CA ALA A 212 15.48 3.11 -4.46
C ALA A 212 16.85 2.82 -3.84
N ILE A 213 17.92 3.30 -4.48
CA ILE A 213 19.31 3.08 -4.07
C ILE A 213 19.88 4.31 -3.38
N GLY A 214 19.71 5.51 -3.97
CA GLY A 214 20.26 6.76 -3.40
C GLY A 214 19.75 7.00 -1.99
N LEU A 215 18.42 6.99 -1.83
CA LEU A 215 17.76 7.26 -0.55
C LEU A 215 18.16 6.28 0.55
N ALA A 216 18.47 5.03 0.19
CA ALA A 216 18.91 4.03 1.14
C ALA A 216 20.31 4.36 1.68
N LYS A 217 21.23 4.75 0.79
CA LYS A 217 22.56 5.23 1.15
C LYS A 217 22.49 6.50 2.01
N SER A 218 21.54 7.39 1.73
CA SER A 218 21.32 8.60 2.55
C SER A 218 20.96 8.27 3.99
N LEU A 219 20.11 7.27 4.21
CA LEU A 219 19.75 6.81 5.56
C LEU A 219 20.94 6.16 6.28
N GLU A 220 21.73 5.36 5.58
CA GLU A 220 22.97 4.78 6.13
C GLU A 220 23.97 5.87 6.53
N ASN A 221 24.19 6.86 5.66
CA ASN A 221 25.08 7.99 5.92
C ASN A 221 24.59 8.87 7.10
N ALA A 222 23.27 8.96 7.30
CA ALA A 222 22.67 9.64 8.45
C ALA A 222 22.78 8.82 9.75
N GLY A 223 23.39 7.63 9.72
CA GLY A 223 23.65 6.80 10.90
C GLY A 223 22.53 5.82 11.26
N PHE A 224 21.54 5.60 10.38
CA PHE A 224 20.50 4.60 10.63
C PHE A 224 21.03 3.18 10.44
N LYS A 225 20.64 2.28 11.34
CA LYS A 225 20.89 0.85 11.19
C LYS A 225 19.90 0.25 10.20
N MET A 226 20.41 -0.33 9.12
CA MET A 226 19.60 -0.95 8.07
C MET A 226 19.57 -2.46 8.21
N GLY A 227 18.37 -3.04 8.10
CA GLY A 227 18.13 -4.48 8.07
C GLY A 227 17.48 -4.92 6.75
N ARG A 228 17.38 -6.24 6.53
CA ARG A 228 16.71 -6.79 5.35
C ARG A 228 15.60 -7.73 5.75
N LEU A 229 14.37 -7.37 5.38
CA LEU A 229 13.21 -8.25 5.49
C LEU A 229 12.90 -8.89 4.13
N LYS A 230 12.37 -10.11 4.17
CA LYS A 230 11.95 -10.86 2.98
C LYS A 230 10.47 -11.21 3.10
N THR A 231 9.73 -11.05 2.02
CA THR A 231 8.32 -11.47 1.92
C THR A 231 8.08 -12.15 0.57
N GLY A 232 7.19 -13.14 0.55
CA GLY A 232 6.78 -13.84 -0.67
C GLY A 232 5.39 -13.41 -1.12
N THR A 233 5.09 -13.61 -2.40
CA THR A 233 3.72 -13.52 -2.93
C THR A 233 3.44 -14.76 -3.78
N PRO A 234 2.23 -15.35 -3.70
CA PRO A 234 1.90 -16.48 -4.56
C PRO A 234 1.85 -16.06 -6.03
N PRO A 235 1.95 -17.02 -6.98
CA PRO A 235 1.71 -16.74 -8.39
C PRO A 235 0.29 -16.20 -8.62
N ARG A 236 0.08 -15.54 -9.76
CA ARG A 236 -1.26 -15.16 -10.23
C ARG A 236 -1.68 -16.18 -11.28
N LEU A 237 -2.88 -16.74 -11.13
CA LEU A 237 -3.42 -17.80 -11.98
C LEU A 237 -4.49 -17.22 -12.90
N ASP A 238 -4.60 -17.75 -14.11
CA ASP A 238 -5.72 -17.45 -15.01
C ASP A 238 -6.97 -18.18 -14.53
N GLY A 239 -8.01 -17.42 -14.15
CA GLY A 239 -9.27 -17.96 -13.66
C GLY A 239 -10.00 -18.84 -14.67
N GLY A 240 -9.80 -18.62 -15.98
CA GLY A 240 -10.43 -19.46 -17.02
C GLY A 240 -9.88 -20.89 -17.08
N THR A 241 -8.72 -21.13 -16.45
CA THR A 241 -8.06 -22.45 -16.44
C THR A 241 -8.34 -23.27 -15.18
N ILE A 242 -9.18 -22.77 -14.27
CA ILE A 242 -9.44 -23.38 -12.97
C ILE A 242 -10.78 -24.13 -12.99
N ASP A 243 -10.75 -25.41 -12.61
CA ASP A 243 -11.96 -26.21 -12.39
C ASP A 243 -12.53 -25.95 -10.98
N TYR A 244 -13.45 -24.98 -10.89
CA TYR A 244 -14.10 -24.59 -9.64
C TYR A 244 -15.09 -25.63 -9.11
N THR A 245 -15.55 -26.60 -9.92
CA THR A 245 -16.56 -27.60 -9.52
C THR A 245 -16.07 -28.54 -8.43
N LYS A 246 -14.75 -28.67 -8.30
CA LYS A 246 -14.08 -29.52 -7.30
C LYS A 246 -13.73 -28.78 -6.00
N MET A 247 -14.08 -27.50 -5.88
CA MET A 247 -13.71 -26.66 -4.75
C MET A 247 -14.91 -26.39 -3.84
N THR A 248 -14.62 -26.10 -2.56
CA THR A 248 -15.66 -25.66 -1.63
C THR A 248 -15.89 -24.16 -1.81
N VAL A 249 -17.12 -23.79 -2.14
CA VAL A 249 -17.53 -22.38 -2.25
C VAL A 249 -17.59 -21.75 -0.86
N GLN A 250 -16.98 -20.57 -0.72
CA GLN A 250 -17.01 -19.74 0.47
C GLN A 250 -17.66 -18.40 0.14
N LEU A 251 -18.87 -18.21 0.64
CA LEU A 251 -19.66 -16.98 0.47
C LEU A 251 -19.29 -15.91 1.50
N GLY A 252 -19.67 -14.66 1.19
CA GLY A 252 -19.66 -13.55 2.14
C GLY A 252 -20.79 -13.64 3.17
N ASP A 253 -20.77 -12.73 4.14
CA ASP A 253 -21.85 -12.59 5.12
C ASP A 253 -23.08 -11.94 4.47
N ASN A 254 -24.27 -12.28 4.97
CA ASN A 254 -25.54 -11.65 4.59
C ASN A 254 -26.33 -11.23 5.85
N PRO A 255 -26.50 -9.92 6.12
CA PRO A 255 -25.96 -8.79 5.36
C PRO A 255 -24.43 -8.61 5.56
N PRO A 256 -23.70 -8.07 4.57
CA PRO A 256 -22.31 -7.66 4.74
C PRO A 256 -22.20 -6.49 5.73
N LYS A 257 -21.14 -6.48 6.54
CA LYS A 257 -20.90 -5.41 7.54
C LYS A 257 -19.84 -4.42 7.04
N PRO A 258 -20.08 -3.10 7.17
CA PRO A 258 -19.12 -2.08 6.77
C PRO A 258 -17.89 -2.04 7.69
N PHE A 259 -16.77 -1.66 7.08
CA PHE A 259 -15.51 -1.31 7.73
C PHE A 259 -15.54 0.09 8.32
N SER A 260 -16.13 1.06 7.62
CA SER A 260 -16.22 2.42 8.15
C SER A 260 -17.35 2.55 9.17
N PHE A 261 -17.13 3.37 10.21
CA PHE A 261 -18.16 3.77 11.16
C PHE A 261 -19.13 4.81 10.57
N LEU A 262 -18.74 5.48 9.48
CA LEU A 262 -19.57 6.47 8.79
C LEU A 262 -20.64 5.82 7.90
N ASN A 263 -20.38 4.59 7.45
CA ASN A 263 -21.26 3.87 6.54
C ASN A 263 -22.23 2.96 7.28
N LYS A 264 -23.49 2.96 6.86
CA LYS A 264 -24.50 1.99 7.34
C LYS A 264 -24.49 0.69 6.54
N ASN A 265 -24.11 0.77 5.25
CA ASN A 265 -24.08 -0.34 4.31
C ASN A 265 -22.80 -0.26 3.47
N VAL A 266 -22.41 -1.38 2.88
CA VAL A 266 -21.37 -1.41 1.83
C VAL A 266 -22.01 -1.19 0.45
N TRP A 267 -21.21 -0.84 -0.56
CA TRP A 267 -21.70 -0.50 -1.90
C TRP A 267 -22.38 -1.66 -2.65
N ILE A 268 -21.98 -2.90 -2.35
CA ILE A 268 -22.44 -4.10 -3.04
C ILE A 268 -23.58 -4.78 -2.27
N LYS A 269 -24.57 -5.28 -2.99
CA LYS A 269 -25.68 -6.06 -2.40
C LYS A 269 -25.21 -7.45 -1.98
N SER A 270 -25.89 -8.05 -1.00
CA SER A 270 -25.56 -9.38 -0.49
C SER A 270 -25.51 -10.44 -1.60
N GLU A 271 -26.47 -10.40 -2.54
CA GLU A 271 -26.60 -11.32 -3.67
C GLU A 271 -25.56 -11.10 -4.78
N ASP A 272 -24.95 -9.91 -4.84
CA ASP A 272 -23.96 -9.54 -5.86
C ASP A 272 -22.50 -9.82 -5.38
N GLN A 273 -22.31 -10.18 -4.10
CA GLN A 273 -20.99 -10.53 -3.57
C GLN A 273 -20.37 -11.74 -4.29
N LEU A 274 -19.08 -11.65 -4.61
CA LEU A 274 -18.36 -12.72 -5.28
C LEU A 274 -18.00 -13.85 -4.31
N PRO A 275 -18.10 -15.13 -4.72
CA PRO A 275 -17.62 -16.25 -3.93
C PRO A 275 -16.08 -16.33 -3.94
N CYS A 276 -15.51 -16.82 -2.84
CA CYS A 276 -14.17 -17.38 -2.82
C CYS A 276 -14.25 -18.91 -2.91
N HIS A 277 -13.15 -19.56 -3.28
CA HIS A 277 -13.10 -21.01 -3.41
C HIS A 277 -11.96 -21.56 -2.56
N ILE A 278 -12.23 -22.63 -1.83
CA ILE A 278 -11.28 -23.31 -0.95
C ILE A 278 -10.85 -24.62 -1.61
N THR A 279 -9.54 -24.86 -1.60
CA THR A 279 -8.91 -26.12 -2.00
C THR A 279 -7.71 -26.39 -1.10
N TYR A 280 -7.12 -27.58 -1.21
CA TYR A 280 -6.06 -28.05 -0.34
C TYR A 280 -4.89 -28.62 -1.15
N THR A 281 -3.68 -28.43 -0.64
CA THR A 281 -2.51 -29.18 -1.11
C THR A 281 -2.61 -30.64 -0.69
N ASN A 282 -1.84 -31.51 -1.35
CA ASN A 282 -1.76 -32.94 -1.02
C ASN A 282 -0.29 -33.40 -1.00
N GLU A 283 -0.08 -34.69 -0.70
CA GLU A 283 1.26 -35.29 -0.60
C GLU A 283 2.06 -35.16 -1.90
N LYS A 284 1.40 -35.18 -3.07
CA LYS A 284 2.08 -34.99 -4.36
C LYS A 284 2.67 -33.59 -4.48
N VAL A 285 1.92 -32.57 -4.06
CA VAL A 285 2.41 -31.17 -4.01
C VAL A 285 3.55 -31.03 -3.01
N ALA A 286 3.42 -31.67 -1.83
CA ALA A 286 4.48 -31.66 -0.82
C ALA A 286 5.77 -32.30 -1.35
N LYS A 287 5.68 -33.43 -2.05
CA LYS A 287 6.83 -34.07 -2.71
C LYS A 287 7.49 -33.13 -3.72
N ILE A 288 6.72 -32.50 -4.61
CA ILE A 288 7.25 -31.52 -5.58
C ILE A 288 7.98 -30.38 -4.88
N ALA A 289 7.41 -29.83 -3.80
CA ALA A 289 8.04 -28.75 -3.05
C ALA A 289 9.38 -29.17 -2.42
N MET A 290 9.45 -30.40 -1.88
CA MET A 290 10.69 -30.94 -1.30
C MET A 290 11.74 -31.25 -2.37
N ASP A 291 11.34 -31.93 -3.46
CA ASP A 291 12.23 -32.28 -4.57
C ASP A 291 12.85 -31.02 -5.20
N THR A 292 12.11 -29.90 -5.23
CA THR A 292 12.55 -28.63 -5.83
C THR A 292 13.12 -27.63 -4.81
N LEU A 293 13.24 -27.98 -3.54
CA LEU A 293 13.72 -27.07 -2.50
C LEU A 293 15.11 -26.48 -2.83
N HIS A 294 15.97 -27.28 -3.46
CA HIS A 294 17.31 -26.86 -3.89
C HIS A 294 17.30 -25.70 -4.90
N LEU A 295 16.20 -25.48 -5.62
CA LEU A 295 16.02 -24.39 -6.58
C LEU A 295 15.48 -23.11 -5.94
N ASN A 296 15.14 -23.12 -4.66
CA ASN A 296 14.49 -22.01 -3.97
C ASN A 296 15.47 -21.28 -3.06
N LYS A 297 16.30 -20.42 -3.67
CA LYS A 297 17.30 -19.58 -2.97
C LYS A 297 16.67 -18.80 -1.81
N HIS A 298 15.47 -18.28 -2.03
CA HIS A 298 14.72 -17.51 -1.03
C HIS A 298 14.32 -18.29 0.24
N VAL A 299 14.23 -19.62 0.17
CA VAL A 299 13.90 -20.48 1.33
C VAL A 299 15.16 -20.96 2.03
N ARG A 300 16.25 -21.18 1.28
CA ARG A 300 17.48 -21.79 1.80
C ARG A 300 18.47 -20.80 2.43
N GLU A 301 18.47 -19.54 2.03
CA GLU A 301 19.47 -18.57 2.51
C GLU A 301 19.07 -17.90 3.83
N GLU A 302 19.92 -18.08 4.84
CA GLU A 302 19.98 -17.19 5.99
C GLU A 302 20.39 -15.77 5.58
N ILE A 303 19.73 -14.82 6.22
CA ILE A 303 19.72 -13.40 5.91
C ILE A 303 21.03 -12.84 6.46
N SER A 304 21.86 -12.23 5.61
CA SER A 304 23.02 -11.43 6.04
C SER A 304 22.58 -10.12 6.74
N GLY A 305 21.60 -10.18 7.63
CA GLY A 305 20.98 -9.05 8.29
C GLY A 305 20.23 -9.50 9.55
N PRO A 306 20.21 -8.67 10.59
CA PRO A 306 19.57 -9.02 11.85
C PRO A 306 18.06 -9.24 11.63
N ARG A 307 17.53 -10.32 12.21
CA ARG A 307 16.08 -10.50 12.37
C ARG A 307 15.56 -9.58 13.46
#